data_AF-A0A075QL94-F1
#
_entry.id   AF-A0A075QL94-F1
#
_cell.length_a   1.000
_cell.length_b   1.000
_cell.length_c   1.000
_cell.angle_alpha   90.00
_cell.angle_beta   90.00
_cell.angle_gamma   90.00
#
_symmetry.space_group_name_H-M   'P 1'
#
loop_
_entity.id
_entity.type
_entity.pdbx_description
1 polymer ?
#
loop_
_entity_poly.entity_id
_entity_poly.type
_entity_poly.pdbx_seq_one_letter_code
_entity_poly.pdbx_strand_id
1 'polypeptide(L)'
;QTYKTLEEFTRLLEKSYGTTIENVDFRRNFDQARLQVNAWVEEATRSKIKDLLAKGTVDASTSLIIVNAVYFKGLWHDQFDPMRTSQQEFHETIDRSKMVDMMYQKKRFRMSRHPDVKVSALEIPYKGKKTSMVILLPEEVDGLAGLEEALTASNLTEILQGLSHQGDIELTLPKFKLEQAVGL
;
A
#
# COMPACT_ATOMS: atom_id res chain seq x y z
N GLN A 1 3.10 30.45 17.75
CA GLN A 1 1.94 31.04 18.44
C GLN A 1 1.22 29.86 19.06
N THR A 2 0.57 29.99 20.21
CA THR A 2 -0.22 28.86 20.73
C THR A 2 -1.58 28.90 20.05
N TYR A 3 -1.91 27.85 19.31
CA TYR A 3 -3.20 27.75 18.61
C TYR A 3 -4.22 27.09 19.53
N LYS A 4 -5.42 27.67 19.63
CA LYS A 4 -6.56 27.03 20.29
C LYS A 4 -7.35 26.27 19.22
N THR A 5 -7.60 24.99 19.47
CA THR A 5 -8.49 24.16 18.65
C THR A 5 -9.94 24.56 18.89
N LEU A 6 -10.72 24.70 17.82
CA LEU A 6 -12.16 24.95 17.92
C LEU A 6 -12.87 23.66 18.35
N GLU A 7 -13.66 23.72 19.43
CA GLU A 7 -14.37 22.54 19.95
C GLU A 7 -15.28 21.87 18.92
N GLU A 8 -15.95 22.67 18.09
CA GLU A 8 -16.79 22.17 17.00
C GLU A 8 -15.98 21.35 15.98
N PHE A 9 -14.76 21.77 15.69
CA PHE A 9 -13.86 21.06 14.78
C PHE A 9 -13.37 19.75 15.39
N THR A 10 -13.01 19.75 16.68
CA THR A 10 -12.63 18.52 17.39
C THR A 10 -13.77 17.51 17.42
N ARG A 11 -15.00 17.94 17.73
CA ARG A 11 -16.18 17.05 17.72
C ARG A 11 -16.47 16.48 16.33
N LEU A 12 -16.27 17.28 15.27
CA LEU A 12 -16.42 16.81 13.90
C LEU A 12 -15.40 15.71 13.58
N LEU A 13 -14.13 15.91 13.94
CA LEU A 13 -13.08 14.93 13.71
C LEU A 13 -13.33 13.61 14.47
N GLU A 14 -13.75 13.69 15.72
CA GLU A 14 -14.10 12.51 16.52
C GLU A 14 -15.28 11.76 15.89
N LYS A 15 -16.35 12.47 15.52
CA LYS A 15 -17.57 11.87 15.00
C LYS A 15 -17.38 11.27 13.60
N SER A 16 -16.66 11.95 12.71
CA SER A 16 -16.56 11.58 11.30
C SER A 16 -15.36 10.69 10.98
N TYR A 17 -14.26 10.84 11.73
CA TYR A 17 -12.99 10.17 11.45
C TYR A 17 -12.49 9.30 12.60
N GLY A 18 -13.15 9.33 13.77
CA GLY A 18 -12.71 8.60 14.96
C GLY A 18 -11.34 9.04 15.45
N THR A 19 -10.96 10.30 15.20
CA THR A 19 -9.63 10.84 15.49
C THR A 19 -9.72 12.03 16.44
N THR A 20 -8.67 12.26 17.20
CA THR A 20 -8.53 13.37 18.14
C THR A 20 -7.37 14.28 17.73
N ILE A 21 -7.42 15.54 18.11
CA ILE A 21 -6.30 16.47 17.96
C ILE A 21 -5.49 16.46 19.25
N GLU A 22 -4.18 16.23 19.14
CA GLU A 22 -3.26 16.41 20.26
C GLU A 22 -2.51 17.74 20.15
N ASN A 23 -2.48 18.49 21.24
CA ASN A 23 -1.71 19.72 21.34
C ASN A 23 -0.29 19.41 21.82
N VAL A 24 0.71 19.75 21.00
CA VAL A 24 2.13 19.55 21.29
C VAL A 24 2.90 20.88 21.20
N ASP A 25 3.99 21.01 21.95
CA ASP A 25 4.82 22.23 21.95
C ASP A 25 5.97 22.12 20.94
N PHE A 26 5.70 22.45 19.68
CA PHE A 26 6.76 22.52 18.67
C PHE A 26 7.77 23.63 18.95
N ARG A 27 7.37 24.77 19.54
CA ARG A 27 8.28 25.92 19.71
C ARG A 27 9.45 25.63 20.63
N ARG A 28 9.19 24.95 21.74
CA ARG A 28 10.23 24.66 22.75
C ARG A 28 10.71 23.23 22.67
N ASN A 29 9.86 22.31 22.24
CA ASN A 29 10.06 20.86 22.38
C ASN A 29 9.75 20.08 21.08
N PHE A 30 10.01 20.65 19.89
CA PHE A 30 9.71 20.00 18.60
C PHE A 30 10.28 18.57 18.48
N ASP A 31 11.48 18.29 18.99
CA ASP A 31 12.06 16.94 18.91
C ASP A 31 11.33 15.95 19.83
N GLN A 32 10.83 16.40 20.99
CA GLN A 32 9.97 15.57 21.84
C GLN A 32 8.62 15.32 21.20
N ALA A 33 8.00 16.34 20.59
CA ALA A 33 6.76 16.19 19.83
C ALA A 33 6.93 15.18 18.68
N ARG A 34 8.06 15.25 17.95
CA ARG A 34 8.45 14.27 16.92
C ARG A 34 8.48 12.84 17.47
N LEU A 35 9.14 12.64 18.61
CA LEU A 35 9.28 11.31 19.24
C LEU A 35 7.93 10.77 19.72
N GLN A 36 7.06 11.61 20.28
CA GLN A 36 5.71 11.23 20.70
C GLN A 36 4.88 10.73 19.52
N VAL A 37 4.91 11.47 18.40
CA VAL A 37 4.20 11.08 17.17
C VAL A 37 4.74 9.77 16.62
N ASN A 38 6.06 9.60 16.57
CA ASN A 38 6.66 8.35 16.10
C ASN A 38 6.29 7.16 16.99
N ALA A 39 6.27 7.33 18.31
CA ALA A 39 5.87 6.28 19.25
C ALA A 39 4.40 5.88 19.07
N TRP A 40 3.51 6.87 18.90
CA TRP A 40 2.09 6.63 18.63
C TRP A 40 1.88 5.87 17.31
N VAL A 41 2.56 6.29 16.23
CA VAL A 41 2.52 5.58 14.94
C VAL A 41 3.07 4.17 15.07
N GLU A 42 4.17 3.99 15.80
CA GLU A 42 4.77 2.68 16.02
C GLU A 42 3.80 1.74 16.73
N GLU A 43 3.14 2.20 17.79
CA GLU A 43 2.14 1.43 18.52
C GLU A 43 0.94 1.08 17.62
N ALA A 44 0.35 2.07 16.95
CA ALA A 44 -0.80 1.90 16.07
C ALA A 44 -0.51 0.93 14.91
N THR A 45 0.74 0.88 14.44
CA THR A 45 1.17 0.01 13.33
C THR A 45 1.80 -1.30 13.80
N ARG A 46 1.73 -1.62 15.10
CA ARG A 46 2.33 -2.84 15.69
C ARG A 46 3.83 -2.97 15.38
N SER A 47 4.54 -1.87 15.55
CA SER A 47 5.97 -1.70 15.32
C SER A 47 6.42 -1.90 13.87
N LYS A 48 5.52 -1.72 12.91
CA LYS A 48 5.82 -1.87 11.47
C LYS A 48 6.26 -0.59 10.81
N ILE A 49 5.77 0.56 11.29
CA ILE A 49 6.25 1.86 10.86
C ILE A 49 6.96 2.49 12.05
N LYS A 50 8.28 2.68 11.90
CA LYS A 50 9.14 3.31 12.89
C LYS A 50 9.71 4.58 12.30
N ASP A 51 9.97 5.55 13.16
CA ASP A 51 10.61 6.81 12.76
C ASP A 51 9.94 7.51 11.56
N LEU A 52 8.59 7.53 11.53
CA LEU A 52 7.82 8.17 10.46
C LEU A 52 8.30 9.62 10.21
N LEU A 53 8.48 10.37 11.28
CA LEU A 53 9.09 11.69 11.28
C LEU A 53 10.59 11.56 11.60
N ALA A 54 11.40 11.63 10.54
CA ALA A 54 12.86 11.64 10.65
C ALA A 54 13.38 12.88 11.39
N LYS A 55 14.61 12.84 11.90
CA LYS A 55 15.22 14.02 12.53
C LYS A 55 15.30 15.17 11.53
N GLY A 56 14.90 16.37 11.96
CA GLY A 56 14.90 17.58 11.13
C GLY A 56 13.64 17.79 10.28
N THR A 57 12.65 16.89 10.31
CA THR A 57 11.38 17.08 9.59
C THR A 57 10.43 18.07 10.29
N VAL A 58 10.62 18.29 11.58
CA VAL A 58 9.87 19.24 12.40
C VAL A 58 10.84 20.11 13.19
N ASP A 59 10.45 21.37 13.37
CA ASP A 59 11.24 22.42 14.00
C ASP A 59 10.36 23.39 14.81
N ALA A 60 10.97 24.43 15.38
CA ALA A 60 10.24 25.43 16.16
C ALA A 60 9.26 26.30 15.35
N SER A 61 9.32 26.27 14.02
CA SER A 61 8.40 26.96 13.11
C SER A 61 7.17 26.11 12.76
N THR A 62 7.24 24.79 13.00
CA THR A 62 6.14 23.85 12.77
C THR A 62 4.91 24.24 13.57
N SER A 63 3.78 24.39 12.88
CA SER A 63 2.50 24.81 13.49
C SER A 63 1.46 23.69 13.55
N LEU A 64 1.50 22.75 12.60
CA LEU A 64 0.59 21.61 12.50
C LEU A 64 1.29 20.47 11.75
N ILE A 65 1.04 19.24 12.17
CA ILE A 65 1.36 18.04 11.42
C ILE A 65 0.08 17.23 11.23
N ILE A 66 -0.09 16.63 10.06
CA ILE A 66 -1.17 15.69 9.78
C ILE A 66 -0.49 14.36 9.48
N VAL A 67 -0.83 13.34 10.25
CA VAL A 67 -0.20 12.02 10.16
C VAL A 67 -1.25 10.99 9.76
N ASN A 68 -1.00 10.30 8.66
CA ASN A 68 -1.76 9.14 8.25
C ASN A 68 -0.81 7.95 8.08
N ALA A 69 -1.04 6.89 8.84
CA ALA A 69 -0.24 5.67 8.80
C ALA A 69 -1.16 4.48 8.56
N VAL A 70 -1.08 3.88 7.36
CA VAL A 70 -1.87 2.72 6.99
C VAL A 70 -0.97 1.49 6.96
N TYR A 71 -1.27 0.51 7.82
CA TYR A 71 -0.63 -0.81 7.81
C TYR A 71 -1.65 -1.87 7.39
N PHE A 72 -1.35 -2.58 6.31
CA PHE A 72 -2.17 -3.67 5.83
C PHE A 72 -1.48 -5.03 6.05
N LYS A 73 -2.13 -5.91 6.81
CA LYS A 73 -1.73 -7.33 6.94
C LYS A 73 -2.92 -8.23 6.65
N GLY A 74 -3.01 -8.68 5.40
CA GLY A 74 -3.97 -9.68 4.98
C GLY A 74 -3.35 -11.08 4.94
N LEU A 75 -4.14 -12.10 5.29
CA LEU A 75 -3.85 -13.49 4.93
C LEU A 75 -4.56 -13.80 3.62
N TRP A 76 -3.90 -14.44 2.66
CA TRP A 76 -4.57 -14.92 1.46
C TRP A 76 -5.72 -15.88 1.81
N HIS A 77 -6.80 -15.87 1.02
CA HIS A 77 -7.86 -16.87 1.15
C HIS A 77 -7.29 -18.27 0.89
N ASP A 78 -6.59 -18.40 -0.24
CA ASP A 78 -5.79 -19.56 -0.63
C ASP A 78 -4.30 -19.20 -0.46
N GLN A 79 -3.71 -19.67 0.64
CA GLN A 79 -2.31 -19.39 0.96
C GLN A 79 -1.36 -20.21 0.07
N PHE A 80 -0.26 -19.57 -0.34
CA PHE A 80 0.82 -20.24 -1.03
C PHE A 80 1.52 -21.25 -0.11
N ASP A 81 1.82 -22.43 -0.65
CA ASP A 81 2.62 -23.43 0.05
C ASP A 81 4.10 -22.99 0.06
N PRO A 82 4.72 -22.79 1.24
CA PRO A 82 6.12 -22.40 1.33
C PRO A 82 7.08 -23.37 0.62
N MET A 83 6.75 -24.67 0.58
CA MET A 83 7.57 -25.69 -0.09
C MET A 83 7.56 -25.56 -1.62
N ARG A 84 6.62 -24.78 -2.17
CA ARG A 84 6.52 -24.48 -3.60
C ARG A 84 7.10 -23.11 -3.96
N THR A 85 7.72 -22.42 -3.01
CA THR A 85 8.49 -21.21 -3.30
C THR A 85 9.85 -21.62 -3.84
N SER A 86 10.26 -21.06 -4.98
CA SER A 86 11.58 -21.30 -5.56
C SER A 86 12.22 -20.01 -6.03
N GLN A 87 13.56 -20.01 -6.14
CA GLN A 87 14.30 -18.89 -6.72
C GLN A 87 14.03 -18.82 -8.23
N GLN A 88 13.55 -17.67 -8.70
CA GLN A 88 13.32 -17.39 -10.13
C GLN A 88 13.78 -15.98 -10.48
N GLU A 89 14.09 -15.74 -11.75
CA GLU A 89 14.40 -14.40 -12.24
C GLU A 89 13.18 -13.49 -12.21
N PHE A 90 13.38 -12.27 -11.71
CA PHE A 90 12.45 -11.17 -11.81
C PHE A 90 13.09 -10.07 -12.66
N HIS A 91 12.48 -9.76 -13.80
CA HIS A 91 12.95 -8.75 -14.73
C HIS A 91 12.49 -7.37 -14.26
N GLU A 92 13.45 -6.52 -13.88
CA GLU A 92 13.19 -5.11 -13.53
C GLU A 92 13.13 -4.23 -14.78
N THR A 93 13.86 -4.63 -15.82
CA THR A 93 13.85 -4.06 -17.18
C THR A 93 14.18 -5.18 -18.16
N ILE A 94 14.14 -4.92 -19.47
CA ILE A 94 14.58 -5.89 -20.49
C ILE A 94 16.00 -6.42 -20.23
N ASP A 95 16.92 -5.53 -19.83
CA ASP A 95 18.35 -5.86 -19.69
C ASP A 95 18.78 -6.17 -18.25
N ARG A 96 17.87 -6.04 -17.27
CA ARG A 96 18.19 -6.21 -15.84
C ARG A 96 17.21 -7.14 -15.16
N SER A 97 17.72 -8.26 -14.65
CA SER A 97 16.97 -9.19 -13.80
C SER A 97 17.71 -9.45 -12.49
N LYS A 98 16.97 -9.97 -11.50
CA LYS A 98 17.53 -10.47 -10.24
C LYS A 98 16.77 -11.72 -9.78
N MET A 99 17.45 -12.59 -9.05
CA MET A 99 16.82 -13.76 -8.45
C MET A 99 16.01 -13.36 -7.21
N VAL A 100 14.78 -13.88 -7.13
CA VAL A 100 13.86 -13.63 -6.00
C VAL A 100 13.11 -14.90 -5.62
N ASP A 101 12.60 -14.93 -4.38
CA ASP A 101 11.69 -15.98 -3.94
C ASP A 101 10.34 -15.83 -4.63
N MET A 102 10.04 -16.76 -5.53
CA MET A 102 8.84 -16.78 -6.35
C MET A 102 7.87 -17.83 -5.81
N MET A 103 6.74 -17.36 -5.26
CA MET A 103 5.69 -18.25 -4.75
C MET A 103 4.91 -18.83 -5.93
N TYR A 104 4.43 -20.07 -5.79
CA TYR A 104 3.65 -20.74 -6.82
C TYR A 104 2.36 -21.34 -6.25
N GLN A 105 1.25 -21.21 -7.00
CA GLN A 105 0.07 -22.06 -6.83
C GLN A 105 -0.73 -22.18 -8.13
N LYS A 106 -1.56 -23.22 -8.23
CA LYS A 106 -2.52 -23.41 -9.33
C LYS A 106 -3.93 -23.50 -8.76
N LYS A 107 -4.77 -22.52 -9.05
CA LYS A 107 -6.13 -22.37 -8.48
C LYS A 107 -7.03 -21.57 -9.41
N ARG A 108 -8.33 -21.54 -9.10
CA ARG A 108 -9.31 -20.70 -9.78
C ARG A 108 -9.25 -19.28 -9.24
N PHE A 109 -8.75 -18.35 -10.05
CA PHE A 109 -8.77 -16.92 -9.78
C PHE A 109 -9.77 -16.21 -10.72
N ARG A 110 -10.06 -14.94 -10.42
CA ARG A 110 -10.72 -14.05 -11.38
C ARG A 110 -9.65 -13.29 -12.14
N MET A 111 -9.75 -13.30 -13.46
CA MET A 111 -8.80 -12.65 -14.35
C MET A 111 -9.54 -11.87 -15.42
N SER A 112 -8.93 -10.81 -15.91
CA SER A 112 -9.35 -10.08 -17.10
C SER A 112 -8.13 -9.74 -17.93
N ARG A 113 -8.36 -9.48 -19.22
CA ARG A 113 -7.36 -8.93 -20.14
C ARG A 113 -7.98 -7.72 -20.81
N HIS A 114 -7.21 -6.64 -20.91
CA HIS A 114 -7.63 -5.44 -21.62
C HIS A 114 -6.83 -5.31 -22.91
N PRO A 115 -7.41 -5.64 -24.08
CA PRO A 115 -6.66 -5.72 -25.34
C PRO A 115 -5.97 -4.42 -25.72
N ASP A 116 -6.64 -3.27 -25.53
CA ASP A 116 -6.10 -1.97 -25.96
C ASP A 116 -4.95 -1.46 -25.09
N VAL A 117 -4.91 -1.88 -23.82
CA VAL A 117 -3.89 -1.49 -22.83
C VAL A 117 -2.84 -2.59 -22.68
N LYS A 118 -3.03 -3.75 -23.33
CA LYS A 118 -2.16 -4.94 -23.26
C LYS A 118 -1.78 -5.30 -21.81
N VAL A 119 -2.77 -5.36 -20.93
CA VAL A 119 -2.59 -5.68 -19.51
C VAL A 119 -3.47 -6.86 -19.12
N SER A 120 -2.90 -7.78 -18.35
CA SER A 120 -3.62 -8.84 -17.66
C SER A 120 -3.86 -8.43 -16.20
N ALA A 121 -5.10 -8.52 -15.73
CA ALA A 121 -5.44 -8.26 -14.34
C ALA A 121 -5.83 -9.56 -13.62
N LEU A 122 -5.30 -9.78 -12.43
CA LEU A 122 -5.60 -10.95 -11.61
C LEU A 122 -6.04 -10.55 -10.20
N GLU A 123 -7.20 -11.05 -9.76
CA GLU A 123 -7.71 -10.84 -8.41
C GLU A 123 -7.32 -11.99 -7.47
N ILE A 124 -6.64 -11.64 -6.37
CA ILE A 124 -6.21 -12.56 -5.31
C ILE A 124 -6.94 -12.19 -4.01
N PRO A 125 -7.96 -12.95 -3.59
CA PRO A 125 -8.75 -12.60 -2.40
C PRO A 125 -8.00 -12.87 -1.10
N TYR A 126 -8.23 -12.00 -0.11
CA TYR A 126 -7.83 -12.24 1.28
C TYR A 126 -8.85 -13.12 2.02
N LYS A 127 -8.44 -13.66 3.17
CA LYS A 127 -9.28 -14.48 4.05
C LYS A 127 -10.57 -13.73 4.39
N GLY A 128 -11.70 -14.42 4.22
CA GLY A 128 -13.03 -13.85 4.41
C GLY A 128 -13.61 -13.13 3.20
N LYS A 129 -12.85 -12.99 2.09
CA LYS A 129 -13.30 -12.48 0.79
C LYS A 129 -13.96 -11.09 0.81
N LYS A 130 -13.68 -10.28 1.84
CA LYS A 130 -14.13 -8.89 1.93
C LYS A 130 -13.21 -7.91 1.20
N THR A 131 -11.95 -8.30 1.01
CA THR A 131 -10.91 -7.53 0.33
C THR A 131 -10.09 -8.47 -0.55
N SER A 132 -9.49 -7.92 -1.59
CA SER A 132 -8.61 -8.63 -2.53
C SER A 132 -7.46 -7.72 -2.96
N MET A 133 -6.36 -8.32 -3.40
CA MET A 133 -5.31 -7.63 -4.15
C MET A 133 -5.57 -7.87 -5.64
N VAL A 134 -5.59 -6.81 -6.44
CA VAL A 134 -5.62 -6.91 -7.90
C VAL A 134 -4.25 -6.56 -8.44
N ILE A 135 -3.66 -7.47 -9.20
CA ILE A 135 -2.36 -7.28 -9.83
C ILE A 135 -2.60 -7.00 -11.31
N LEU A 136 -2.12 -5.84 -11.76
CA LEU A 136 -2.08 -5.46 -13.17
C LEU A 136 -0.68 -5.78 -13.69
N LEU A 137 -0.60 -6.70 -14.64
CA LEU A 137 0.65 -7.13 -15.26
C LEU A 137 0.63 -6.77 -16.75
N PRO A 138 1.46 -5.80 -17.19
CA PRO A 138 1.67 -5.54 -18.61
C PRO A 138 2.16 -6.80 -19.34
N GLU A 139 1.78 -6.97 -20.61
CA GLU A 139 2.26 -8.10 -21.43
C GLU A 139 3.75 -7.96 -21.81
N GLU A 140 4.26 -6.74 -21.86
CA GLU A 140 5.66 -6.41 -22.20
C GLU A 140 6.45 -6.09 -20.91
N VAL A 141 7.73 -6.51 -20.83
CA VAL A 141 8.57 -6.38 -19.62
C VAL A 141 8.79 -4.91 -19.21
N ASP A 142 8.92 -4.03 -20.20
CA ASP A 142 9.07 -2.57 -20.05
C ASP A 142 7.74 -1.82 -20.22
N GLY A 143 6.61 -2.53 -20.28
CA GLY A 143 5.28 -1.96 -20.53
C GLY A 143 4.67 -1.21 -19.34
N LEU A 144 5.33 -1.16 -18.17
CA LEU A 144 4.78 -0.52 -16.98
C LEU A 144 4.53 0.98 -17.17
N ALA A 145 5.45 1.70 -17.81
CA ALA A 145 5.30 3.14 -18.04
C ALA A 145 4.07 3.45 -18.92
N GLY A 146 3.85 2.67 -19.99
CA GLY A 146 2.68 2.80 -20.84
C GLY A 146 1.38 2.45 -20.11
N LEU A 147 1.41 1.45 -19.22
CA LEU A 147 0.28 1.13 -18.35
C LEU A 147 -0.05 2.31 -17.42
N GLU A 148 0.95 2.92 -16.76
CA GLU A 148 0.75 4.05 -15.85
C GLU A 148 0.11 5.26 -16.56
N GLU A 149 0.55 5.58 -17.77
CA GLU A 149 -0.05 6.65 -18.59
C GLU A 149 -1.49 6.33 -19.02
N ALA A 150 -1.77 5.06 -19.34
CA ALA A 150 -3.09 4.60 -19.75
C ALA A 150 -4.04 4.36 -18.57
N LEU A 151 -3.56 4.38 -17.31
CA LEU A 151 -4.37 4.01 -16.15
C LEU A 151 -5.29 5.16 -15.69
N THR A 152 -6.34 5.41 -16.47
CA THR A 152 -7.43 6.30 -16.11
C THR A 152 -8.46 5.60 -15.20
N ALA A 153 -9.31 6.38 -14.51
CA ALA A 153 -10.39 5.82 -13.70
C ALA A 153 -11.39 4.97 -14.51
N SER A 154 -11.63 5.34 -15.79
CA SER A 154 -12.48 4.55 -16.70
C SER A 154 -11.82 3.21 -17.01
N ASN A 155 -10.57 3.25 -17.49
CA ASN A 155 -9.84 2.04 -17.86
C ASN A 155 -9.71 1.09 -16.67
N LEU A 156 -9.41 1.61 -15.47
CA LEU A 156 -9.35 0.80 -14.26
C LEU A 156 -10.72 0.17 -13.93
N THR A 157 -11.80 0.93 -14.06
CA THR A 157 -13.16 0.41 -13.81
C THR A 157 -13.52 -0.71 -14.78
N GLU A 158 -13.22 -0.54 -16.07
CA GLU A 158 -13.45 -1.54 -17.11
C GLU A 158 -12.64 -2.82 -16.85
N ILE A 159 -11.36 -2.68 -16.51
CA ILE A 159 -10.49 -3.81 -16.15
C ILE A 159 -11.07 -4.61 -14.98
N LEU A 160 -11.52 -3.91 -13.92
CA LEU A 160 -12.06 -4.53 -12.72
C LEU A 160 -13.42 -5.18 -12.97
N GLN A 161 -14.29 -4.58 -13.78
CA GLN A 161 -15.58 -5.16 -14.16
C GLN A 161 -15.41 -6.42 -15.04
N GLY A 162 -14.36 -6.48 -15.85
CA GLY A 162 -14.04 -7.64 -16.67
C GLY A 162 -13.56 -8.88 -15.89
N LEU A 163 -13.22 -8.74 -14.60
CA LEU A 163 -12.69 -9.83 -13.78
C LEU A 163 -13.68 -10.99 -13.69
N SER A 164 -13.33 -12.13 -14.27
CA SER A 164 -14.20 -13.32 -14.33
C SER A 164 -13.39 -14.60 -14.14
N HIS A 165 -14.06 -15.69 -13.76
CA HIS A 165 -13.40 -16.99 -13.60
C HIS A 165 -13.09 -17.58 -14.97
N GLN A 166 -11.81 -17.72 -15.31
CA GLN A 166 -11.35 -18.27 -16.59
C GLN A 166 -10.80 -19.71 -16.51
N GLY A 167 -11.01 -20.39 -15.38
CA GLY A 167 -10.51 -21.74 -15.12
C GLY A 167 -9.41 -21.76 -14.06
N ASP A 168 -8.59 -22.81 -14.07
CA ASP A 168 -7.40 -22.91 -13.22
C ASP A 168 -6.27 -22.08 -13.84
N ILE A 169 -5.72 -21.18 -13.05
CA ILE A 169 -4.61 -20.30 -13.41
C ILE A 169 -3.39 -20.72 -12.59
N GLU A 170 -2.26 -20.82 -13.28
CA GLU A 170 -0.94 -20.99 -12.66
C GLU A 170 -0.41 -19.61 -12.30
N LEU A 171 -0.32 -19.34 -11.00
CA LEU A 171 0.10 -18.06 -10.45
C LEU A 171 1.50 -18.18 -9.88
N THR A 172 2.43 -17.44 -10.46
CA THR A 172 3.73 -17.11 -9.88
C THR A 172 3.72 -15.68 -9.36
N LEU A 173 4.14 -15.48 -8.11
CA LEU A 173 4.13 -14.17 -7.46
C LEU A 173 5.35 -13.99 -6.56
N PRO A 174 6.13 -12.89 -6.69
CA PRO A 174 7.27 -12.67 -5.81
C PRO A 174 6.82 -12.54 -4.37
N LYS A 175 7.62 -13.05 -3.43
CA LYS A 175 7.56 -12.56 -2.05
C LYS A 175 8.15 -11.15 -2.03
N PHE A 176 7.35 -10.17 -1.62
CA PHE A 176 7.79 -8.79 -1.53
C PHE A 176 7.38 -8.13 -0.23
N LYS A 177 8.07 -7.04 0.10
CA LYS A 177 7.77 -6.12 1.19
C LYS A 177 7.80 -4.72 0.59
N LEU A 178 6.72 -3.96 0.74
CA LEU A 178 6.63 -2.58 0.31
C LEU A 178 6.51 -1.68 1.54
N GLU A 179 7.41 -0.72 1.66
CA GLU A 179 7.40 0.32 2.68
C GLU A 179 7.66 1.66 1.98
N GLN A 180 6.74 2.61 2.12
CA GLN A 180 6.87 3.93 1.52
C GLN A 180 6.44 4.99 2.53
N ALA A 181 7.22 6.05 2.64
CA ALA A 181 6.88 7.27 3.36
C ALA A 181 6.87 8.41 2.34
N VAL A 182 5.78 9.18 2.31
CA VAL A 182 5.61 10.32 1.41
C VAL A 182 5.38 11.55 2.26
N GLY A 183 6.20 12.58 2.07
CA GLY A 183 5.89 13.92 2.54
C GLY A 183 4.87 14.53 1.59
N LEU A 184 3.68 14.84 2.10
CA LEU A 184 2.62 15.51 1.35
C LEU A 184 2.78 17.03 1.42
#